data_AF-A0A484CKW6-F1
#
_entry.id   AF-A0A484CKW6-F1
#
_cell.length_a   1.000
_cell.length_b   1.000
_cell.length_c   1.000
_cell.angle_alpha   90.00
_cell.angle_beta   90.00
_cell.angle_gamma   90.00
#
_symmetry.space_group_name_H-M   'P 1'
#
loop_
_entity.id
_entity.type
_entity.pdbx_description
1 polymer ?
#
loop_
_entity_poly.entity_id
_entity_poly.type
_entity_poly.pdbx_seq_one_letter_code
_entity_poly.pdbx_strand_id
1 'polypeptide(L)'
;MKSLPICKAETAMVSFLRLGSLSLSKSQLMNTLINDRHNTFFHRNCPGSTKSRHLMDGVAEIAWYCPAGKPNDAFTDCIAFCNLHGDALSFEKQRDIVTEKSSVNVILVPSLEKGDKSSAVISVLYKSPKPLIILIADNNHGAVQMKGGNYKIGLKDRSQSDVSEELKKVIGGILSEPHASFQLETMTKVSGIRVDEDDTVFKKGKSDAMKIVNLLQGMDVSKIKDAFLPCQGQLWHKWCRINKELYHLKGHIEKEKCQKEQELMQIRRDQCTASCSELMKLFIKSLSSLPSTDKEYFLKWTQILIDALSTDDLTSILQSYDEKWSEVLALKKGEEA
;
A
#
# COMPACT_ATOMS: atom_id res chain seq x y z
N MET A 1 -12.99 -13.29 -5.35
CA MET A 1 -12.27 -12.74 -4.17
C MET A 1 -12.53 -11.25 -4.17
N LYS A 2 -12.94 -10.62 -3.06
CA LYS A 2 -13.07 -9.15 -3.03
C LYS A 2 -11.73 -8.55 -2.65
N SER A 3 -11.22 -7.65 -3.49
CA SER A 3 -10.04 -6.87 -3.18
C SER A 3 -10.41 -5.77 -2.18
N LEU A 4 -9.54 -5.48 -1.21
CA LEU A 4 -9.77 -4.42 -0.22
C LEU A 4 -8.55 -3.49 -0.19
N PRO A 5 -8.74 -2.16 -0.29
CA PRO A 5 -7.65 -1.20 -0.10
C PRO A 5 -7.00 -1.39 1.28
N ILE A 6 -5.67 -1.34 1.33
CA ILE A 6 -4.93 -1.60 2.58
C ILE A 6 -5.30 -0.63 3.71
N CYS A 7 -5.71 0.60 3.38
CA CYS A 7 -6.15 1.58 4.38
C CYS A 7 -7.44 1.18 5.11
N LYS A 8 -8.25 0.31 4.49
CA LYS A 8 -9.49 -0.25 5.03
C LYS A 8 -9.31 -1.63 5.63
N ALA A 9 -8.18 -2.29 5.40
CA ALA A 9 -7.89 -3.59 5.96
C ALA A 9 -7.74 -3.49 7.49
N GLU A 10 -8.32 -4.46 8.19
CA GLU A 10 -8.06 -4.67 9.60
C GLU A 10 -6.85 -5.61 9.73
N THR A 11 -5.76 -5.09 10.29
CA THR A 11 -4.49 -5.81 10.46
C THR A 11 -3.99 -5.65 11.89
N ALA A 12 -3.18 -6.57 12.40
CA ALA A 12 -2.41 -6.27 13.61
C ALA A 12 -1.45 -5.10 13.34
N MET A 13 -1.20 -4.24 14.33
CA MET A 13 -0.13 -3.25 14.26
C MET A 13 0.96 -3.51 15.31
N VAL A 14 2.19 -3.66 14.85
CA VAL A 14 3.38 -3.76 15.71
C VAL A 14 4.15 -2.44 15.62
N SER A 15 4.13 -1.66 16.70
CA SER A 15 4.89 -0.41 16.73
C SER A 15 6.25 -0.59 17.37
N PHE A 16 7.25 0.04 16.76
CA PHE A 16 8.60 0.12 17.27
C PHE A 16 8.89 1.55 17.71
N LEU A 17 9.36 1.71 18.95
CA LEU A 17 9.73 2.98 19.55
C LEU A 17 11.16 2.90 20.10
N ARG A 18 11.83 4.05 20.19
CA ARG A 18 13.14 4.17 20.84
C ARG A 18 13.01 5.17 21.97
N LEU A 19 13.51 4.84 23.15
CA LEU A 19 13.64 5.77 24.26
C LEU A 19 15.12 6.07 24.49
N GLY A 20 15.49 7.34 24.38
CA GLY A 20 16.86 7.81 24.50
C GLY A 20 17.71 7.63 23.24
N SER A 21 19.02 7.74 23.43
CA SER A 21 20.01 7.65 22.34
C SER A 21 20.71 6.30 22.35
N LEU A 22 20.78 5.68 21.18
CA LEU A 22 21.35 4.34 20.98
C LEU A 22 22.27 4.34 19.78
N SER A 23 23.36 3.58 19.87
CA SER A 23 24.22 3.28 18.72
C SER A 23 23.51 2.34 17.74
N LEU A 24 22.64 1.45 18.21
CA LEU A 24 21.85 0.53 17.39
C LEU A 24 20.70 1.25 16.68
N SER A 25 20.52 0.92 15.40
CA SER A 25 19.46 1.52 14.59
C SER A 25 18.20 0.66 14.64
N LYS A 26 17.13 1.22 15.22
CA LYS A 26 15.80 0.61 15.26
C LYS A 26 15.26 0.28 13.86
N SER A 27 15.33 1.24 12.93
CA SER A 27 14.85 1.04 11.56
C SER A 27 15.61 -0.08 10.82
N GLN A 28 16.92 -0.26 11.10
CA GLN A 28 17.68 -1.37 10.49
C GLN A 28 17.21 -2.72 11.02
N LEU A 29 17.01 -2.84 12.34
CA LEU A 29 16.46 -4.05 12.93
C LEU A 29 15.07 -4.39 12.35
N MET A 30 14.21 -3.38 12.17
CA MET A 30 12.90 -3.55 11.55
C MET A 30 13.01 -4.01 10.08
N ASN A 31 13.96 -3.48 9.31
CA ASN A 31 14.17 -3.93 7.94
C ASN A 31 14.56 -5.41 7.90
N THR A 32 15.54 -5.84 8.71
CA THR A 32 15.92 -7.26 8.81
C THR A 32 14.76 -8.16 9.29
N LEU A 33 13.82 -7.61 10.06
CA LEU A 33 12.62 -8.32 10.50
C LEU A 33 11.58 -8.51 9.40
N ILE A 34 11.36 -7.50 8.56
CA ILE A 34 10.34 -7.54 7.50
C ILE A 34 10.87 -8.19 6.23
N ASN A 35 12.04 -7.74 5.76
CA ASN A 35 12.66 -8.18 4.53
C ASN A 35 14.15 -7.85 4.52
N ASP A 36 15.00 -8.87 4.47
CA ASP A 36 16.46 -8.73 4.45
C ASP A 36 17.01 -8.24 3.09
N ARG A 37 16.20 -8.24 2.02
CA ARG A 37 16.64 -7.85 0.67
C ARG A 37 16.61 -6.35 0.42
N HIS A 38 15.67 -5.64 1.03
CA HIS A 38 15.43 -4.22 0.75
C HIS A 38 15.07 -3.44 2.03
N ASN A 39 15.53 -2.20 2.09
CA ASN A 39 15.17 -1.31 3.20
C ASN A 39 13.73 -0.83 3.06
N THR A 40 12.86 -1.31 3.95
CA THR A 40 11.45 -0.90 4.00
C THR A 40 11.32 0.47 4.67
N PHE A 41 11.98 0.65 5.81
CA PHE A 41 12.04 1.92 6.54
C PHE A 41 13.35 2.64 6.26
N PHE A 42 13.26 3.96 6.18
CA PHE A 42 14.44 4.81 6.07
C PHE A 42 15.33 4.71 7.32
N HIS A 43 16.64 4.63 7.14
CA HIS A 43 17.61 4.60 8.23
C HIS A 43 18.88 5.38 7.89
N ARG A 44 19.71 5.61 8.91
CA ARG A 44 20.90 6.47 8.81
C ARG A 44 21.95 6.06 7.76
N ASN A 45 21.92 4.82 7.25
CA ASN A 45 22.85 4.33 6.22
C ASN A 45 22.20 4.27 4.83
N CYS A 46 20.95 4.71 4.67
CA CYS A 46 20.32 4.86 3.36
C CYS A 46 21.01 5.98 2.56
N PRO A 47 21.12 5.85 1.23
CA PRO A 47 21.51 6.96 0.36
C PRO A 47 20.61 8.19 0.61
N GLY A 48 21.21 9.38 0.67
CA GLY A 48 20.48 10.62 0.97
C GLY A 48 20.22 10.87 2.47
N SER A 49 20.67 9.97 3.36
CA SER A 49 20.64 10.20 4.80
C SER A 49 21.54 11.38 5.19
N THR A 50 21.03 12.24 6.05
CA THR A 50 21.73 13.40 6.60
C THR A 50 21.92 13.25 8.11
N LYS A 51 22.90 13.97 8.67
CA LYS A 51 23.14 13.96 10.13
C LYS A 51 21.96 14.55 10.90
N SER A 52 21.27 15.52 10.32
CA SER A 52 20.09 16.15 10.90
C SER A 52 18.80 15.52 10.37
N ARG A 53 17.90 15.14 11.26
CA ARG A 53 16.67 14.41 10.92
C ARG A 53 15.44 15.30 10.96
N HIS A 54 15.55 16.54 10.45
CA HIS A 54 14.50 17.55 10.59
C HIS A 54 13.13 17.13 10.07
N LEU A 55 13.09 16.32 9.01
CA LEU A 55 11.85 15.84 8.41
C LEU A 55 11.36 14.51 9.00
N MET A 56 12.25 13.73 9.62
CA MET A 56 11.94 12.37 10.07
C MET A 56 11.74 12.27 11.58
N ASP A 57 12.41 13.08 12.40
CA ASP A 57 12.23 13.02 13.85
C ASP A 57 10.77 13.35 14.22
N GLY A 58 10.09 12.39 14.86
CA GLY A 58 8.67 12.48 15.22
C GLY A 58 7.70 11.93 14.16
N VAL A 59 8.18 11.46 13.00
CA VAL A 59 7.33 10.81 11.98
C VAL A 59 7.02 9.37 12.38
N ALA A 60 5.75 8.98 12.27
CA ALA A 60 5.33 7.59 12.32
C ALA A 60 5.22 7.05 10.89
N GLU A 61 6.20 6.26 10.47
CA GLU A 61 6.21 5.59 9.16
C GLU A 61 5.54 4.21 9.30
N ILE A 62 4.63 3.84 8.40
CA ILE A 62 3.93 2.54 8.46
C ILE A 62 4.17 1.78 7.16
N ALA A 63 4.52 0.50 7.28
CA ALA A 63 4.64 -0.42 6.17
C ALA A 63 3.86 -1.71 6.48
N TRP A 64 3.25 -2.31 5.47
CA TRP A 64 2.52 -3.58 5.64
C TRP A 64 3.38 -4.74 5.16
N TYR A 65 3.57 -5.72 6.03
CA TYR A 65 4.04 -7.04 5.66
C TYR A 65 2.87 -7.82 5.07
N CYS A 66 2.98 -8.23 3.81
CA CYS A 66 1.98 -9.04 3.12
C CYS A 66 2.60 -10.41 2.77
N PRO A 67 2.17 -11.51 3.41
CA PRO A 67 2.73 -12.82 3.12
C PRO A 67 2.41 -13.28 1.70
N ALA A 68 3.32 -14.05 1.11
CA ALA A 68 3.16 -14.62 -0.22
C ALA A 68 2.48 -16.00 -0.20
N GLY A 69 2.12 -16.52 0.98
CA GLY A 69 1.61 -17.88 1.17
C GLY A 69 2.69 -18.95 1.04
N LYS A 70 3.97 -18.60 1.25
CA LYS A 70 5.11 -19.51 1.09
C LYS A 70 5.60 -20.02 2.45
N PRO A 71 6.21 -21.23 2.50
CA PRO A 71 6.72 -21.79 3.76
C PRO A 71 7.78 -20.92 4.45
N ASN A 72 8.42 -20.00 3.73
CA ASN A 72 9.44 -19.10 4.25
C ASN A 72 8.89 -17.71 4.63
N ASP A 73 7.57 -17.51 4.60
CA ASP A 73 6.96 -16.29 5.15
C ASP A 73 7.16 -16.24 6.67
N ALA A 74 7.49 -15.05 7.18
CA ALA A 74 7.73 -14.83 8.61
C ALA A 74 6.44 -14.84 9.43
N PHE A 75 5.32 -14.46 8.81
CA PHE A 75 4.00 -14.38 9.43
C PHE A 75 2.93 -14.87 8.44
N THR A 76 1.84 -15.42 8.96
CA THR A 76 0.72 -15.95 8.16
C THR A 76 -0.25 -14.88 7.69
N ASP A 77 -0.36 -13.79 8.46
CA ASP A 77 -1.31 -12.71 8.23
C ASP A 77 -0.63 -11.40 7.87
N CYS A 78 -1.39 -10.48 7.30
CA CYS A 78 -0.91 -9.13 7.00
C CYS A 78 -0.72 -8.34 8.30
N ILE A 79 0.45 -7.73 8.48
CA ILE A 79 0.82 -6.99 9.69
C ILE A 79 1.29 -5.59 9.31
N ALA A 80 0.73 -4.57 9.96
CA ALA A 80 1.23 -3.20 9.90
C ALA A 80 2.42 -3.04 10.87
N PHE A 81 3.59 -2.71 10.35
CA PHE A 81 4.73 -2.31 11.15
C PHE A 81 4.80 -0.78 11.19
N CYS A 82 4.76 -0.21 12.39
CA CYS A 82 4.82 1.24 12.59
C CYS A 82 6.16 1.63 13.24
N ASN A 83 6.91 2.49 12.58
CA ASN A 83 8.21 2.99 13.02
C ASN A 83 8.08 4.46 13.45
N LEU A 84 8.07 4.73 14.76
CA LEU A 84 8.15 6.11 15.26
C LEU A 84 9.61 6.60 15.26
N HIS A 85 9.97 7.41 14.28
CA HIS A 85 11.32 7.94 14.11
C HIS A 85 11.70 8.93 15.21
N GLY A 86 12.99 8.96 15.54
CA GLY A 86 13.55 9.84 16.58
C GLY A 86 13.60 9.21 17.98
N ASP A 87 13.57 10.05 19.00
CA ASP A 87 13.46 9.65 20.40
C ASP A 87 12.02 9.89 20.89
N ALA A 88 11.32 8.81 21.25
CA ALA A 88 9.92 8.87 21.67
C ALA A 88 9.73 9.57 23.03
N LEU A 89 10.81 9.86 23.77
CA LEU A 89 10.77 10.75 24.93
C LEU A 89 10.51 12.21 24.54
N SER A 90 10.87 12.61 23.31
CA SER A 90 10.69 13.98 22.81
C SER A 90 9.36 14.19 22.07
N PHE A 91 8.65 13.10 21.74
CA PHE A 91 7.45 13.10 20.89
C PHE A 91 6.29 12.39 21.59
N GLU A 92 5.88 12.91 22.75
CA GLU A 92 4.91 12.27 23.63
C GLU A 92 3.56 12.01 22.95
N LYS A 93 3.02 12.99 22.23
CA LYS A 93 1.73 12.85 21.53
C LYS A 93 1.77 11.72 20.49
N GLN A 94 2.81 11.67 19.68
CA GLN A 94 2.98 10.64 18.66
C GLN A 94 3.19 9.25 19.29
N ARG A 95 4.01 9.17 20.34
CA ARG A 95 4.21 7.94 21.12
C ARG A 95 2.89 7.42 21.67
N ASP A 96 2.10 8.27 22.32
CA ASP A 96 0.87 7.87 22.98
C ASP A 96 -0.15 7.38 21.94
N ILE A 97 -0.33 8.11 20.83
CA ILE A 97 -1.20 7.68 19.71
C ILE A 97 -0.75 6.32 19.14
N VAL A 98 0.53 6.17 18.83
CA VAL A 98 1.05 4.95 18.22
C VAL A 98 0.86 3.76 19.17
N THR A 99 1.23 3.91 20.44
CA THR A 99 1.09 2.82 21.43
C THR A 99 -0.37 2.47 21.74
N GLU A 100 -1.27 3.46 21.71
CA GLU A 100 -2.72 3.27 21.85
C GLU A 100 -3.35 2.60 20.63
N LYS A 101 -2.76 2.71 19.44
CA LYS A 101 -3.27 2.05 18.23
C LYS A 101 -2.64 0.70 17.95
N SER A 102 -1.48 0.40 18.55
CA SER A 102 -0.77 -0.87 18.33
C SER A 102 -1.46 -2.07 18.97
N SER A 103 -1.35 -3.21 18.32
CA SER A 103 -1.61 -4.53 18.90
C SER A 103 -0.44 -4.95 19.80
N VAL A 104 0.79 -4.67 19.37
CA VAL A 104 2.02 -5.00 20.12
C VAL A 104 2.96 -3.80 20.12
N ASN A 105 3.54 -3.50 21.28
CA ASN A 105 4.52 -2.43 21.43
C ASN A 105 5.93 -3.02 21.58
N VAL A 106 6.87 -2.56 20.75
CA VAL A 106 8.28 -2.91 20.84
C VAL A 106 9.08 -1.67 21.18
N ILE A 107 9.83 -1.69 22.28
CA ILE A 107 10.60 -0.53 22.73
C ILE A 107 12.08 -0.88 22.78
N LEU A 108 12.88 -0.05 22.13
CA LEU A 108 14.33 -0.09 22.16
C LEU A 108 14.87 0.87 23.23
N VAL A 109 15.63 0.35 24.20
CA VAL A 109 16.21 1.13 25.30
C VAL A 109 17.71 0.85 25.48
N PRO A 110 18.53 1.83 25.92
CA PRO A 110 19.93 1.62 26.26
C PRO A 110 20.14 0.60 27.38
N SER A 111 19.47 0.84 28.50
CA SER A 111 19.51 0.02 29.71
C SER A 111 18.18 0.15 30.46
N LEU A 112 17.97 -0.69 31.47
CA LEU A 112 16.78 -0.65 32.36
C LEU A 112 17.09 -0.01 33.72
N GLU A 113 17.95 1.00 33.76
CA GLU A 113 18.29 1.69 35.01
C GLU A 113 17.08 2.45 35.59
N LYS A 114 16.92 2.37 36.92
CA LYS A 114 15.83 3.03 37.64
C LYS A 114 16.10 4.53 37.75
N GLY A 115 15.13 5.37 37.37
CA GLY A 115 15.17 6.82 37.61
C GLY A 115 15.22 7.70 36.35
N ASP A 116 15.45 7.12 35.17
CA ASP A 116 15.39 7.86 33.90
C ASP A 116 13.93 8.05 33.42
N LYS A 117 13.67 9.06 32.60
CA LYS A 117 12.36 9.33 31.95
C LYS A 117 11.83 8.10 31.20
N SER A 118 12.74 7.28 30.64
CA SER A 118 12.42 6.00 30.02
C SER A 118 11.67 5.04 30.95
N SER A 119 12.01 5.04 32.25
CA SER A 119 11.39 4.15 33.23
C SER A 119 9.91 4.46 33.49
N ALA A 120 9.52 5.74 33.42
CA ALA A 120 8.13 6.15 33.56
C ALA A 120 7.29 5.64 32.38
N VAL A 121 7.78 5.83 31.15
CA VAL A 121 7.11 5.34 29.92
C VAL A 121 6.98 3.83 29.95
N ILE A 122 8.06 3.11 30.28
CA ILE A 122 8.06 1.65 30.39
C ILE A 122 7.07 1.19 31.47
N SER A 123 7.00 1.87 32.62
CA SER A 123 6.06 1.54 33.70
C SER A 123 4.60 1.70 33.27
N VAL A 124 4.28 2.76 32.52
CA VAL A 124 2.93 2.95 31.96
C VAL A 124 2.58 1.82 30.99
N LEU A 125 3.50 1.48 30.08
CA LEU A 125 3.25 0.43 29.08
C LEU A 125 3.17 -0.97 29.71
N TYR A 126 3.89 -1.24 30.79
CA TYR A 126 3.74 -2.48 31.56
C TYR A 126 2.38 -2.65 32.23
N LYS A 127 1.69 -1.54 32.55
CA LYS A 127 0.35 -1.56 33.14
C LYS A 127 -0.76 -1.68 32.09
N SER A 128 -0.42 -1.46 30.82
CA SER A 128 -1.35 -1.63 29.70
C SER A 128 -1.67 -3.12 29.52
N PRO A 129 -2.90 -3.48 29.13
CA PRO A 129 -3.23 -4.86 28.75
C PRO A 129 -2.56 -5.29 27.44
N LYS A 130 -1.91 -4.36 26.72
CA LYS A 130 -1.26 -4.65 25.44
C LYS A 130 0.13 -5.26 25.63
N PRO A 131 0.46 -6.33 24.88
CA PRO A 131 1.78 -6.92 24.92
C PRO A 131 2.91 -5.91 24.64
N LEU A 132 3.95 -5.96 25.48
CA LEU A 132 5.15 -5.15 25.39
C LEU A 132 6.40 -6.03 25.24
N ILE A 133 7.20 -5.77 24.21
CA ILE A 133 8.52 -6.34 24.00
C ILE A 133 9.57 -5.26 24.26
N ILE A 134 10.45 -5.47 25.22
CA ILE A 134 11.55 -4.55 25.53
C ILE A 134 12.85 -5.11 24.97
N LEU A 135 13.44 -4.36 24.06
CA LEU A 135 14.73 -4.62 23.46
C LEU A 135 15.80 -3.79 24.18
N ILE A 136 16.76 -4.47 24.81
CA ILE A 136 17.72 -3.88 25.74
C ILE A 136 19.13 -3.92 25.13
N ALA A 137 19.72 -2.76 24.88
CA ALA A 137 20.99 -2.66 24.16
C ALA A 137 22.21 -3.17 24.94
N ASP A 138 22.22 -3.05 26.26
CA ASP A 138 23.32 -3.45 27.14
C ASP A 138 23.24 -4.89 27.68
N ASN A 139 22.22 -5.65 27.28
CA ASN A 139 21.94 -7.00 27.75
C ASN A 139 22.14 -8.01 26.62
N ASN A 140 22.68 -9.20 26.90
CA ASN A 140 22.93 -10.27 25.90
C ASN A 140 21.99 -11.48 26.04
N HIS A 141 21.06 -11.48 27.00
CA HIS A 141 20.12 -12.58 27.18
C HIS A 141 19.14 -12.70 26.00
N GLY A 142 18.74 -13.94 25.68
CA GLY A 142 17.66 -14.21 24.73
C GLY A 142 16.30 -13.71 25.22
N ALA A 143 15.24 -14.06 24.49
CA ALA A 143 13.88 -13.69 24.82
C ALA A 143 13.43 -14.34 26.13
N VAL A 144 13.11 -13.49 27.11
CA VAL A 144 12.56 -13.90 28.40
C VAL A 144 11.12 -13.40 28.48
N GLN A 145 10.18 -14.33 28.59
CA GLN A 145 8.79 -14.00 28.84
C GLN A 145 8.61 -13.54 30.29
N MET A 146 7.95 -12.41 30.45
CA MET A 146 7.60 -11.78 31.71
C MET A 146 6.10 -11.98 31.98
N LYS A 147 5.64 -11.54 33.16
CA LYS A 147 4.20 -11.56 33.48
C LYS A 147 3.39 -10.73 32.48
N GLY A 148 2.18 -11.19 32.17
CA GLY A 148 1.22 -10.48 31.33
C GLY A 148 1.55 -10.47 29.84
N GLY A 149 2.21 -11.52 29.32
CA GLY A 149 2.52 -11.62 27.88
C GLY A 149 3.61 -10.66 27.40
N ASN A 150 4.34 -10.03 28.33
CA ASN A 150 5.43 -9.11 28.02
C ASN A 150 6.76 -9.86 27.82
N TYR A 151 7.69 -9.31 27.06
CA TYR A 151 8.98 -9.94 26.77
C TYR A 151 10.14 -8.97 26.98
N LYS A 152 11.31 -9.51 27.31
CA LYS A 152 12.59 -8.81 27.28
C LYS A 152 13.55 -9.55 26.39
N ILE A 153 14.29 -8.84 25.55
CA ILE A 153 15.30 -9.42 24.64
C ILE A 153 16.55 -8.54 24.71
N GLY A 154 17.70 -9.15 24.93
CA GLY A 154 19.00 -8.51 24.88
C GLY A 154 19.55 -8.41 23.45
N LEU A 155 20.25 -7.32 23.15
CA LEU A 155 20.87 -7.04 21.84
C LEU A 155 22.41 -7.07 21.87
N LYS A 156 23.01 -7.00 23.05
CA LYS A 156 24.47 -6.91 23.22
C LYS A 156 25.14 -8.17 22.71
N ASP A 157 26.19 -7.99 21.91
CA ASP A 157 27.01 -9.07 21.33
C ASP A 157 26.21 -10.08 20.49
N ARG A 158 25.08 -9.65 19.91
CA ARG A 158 24.21 -10.47 19.05
C ARG A 158 24.08 -9.87 17.66
N SER A 159 23.95 -10.74 16.65
CA SER A 159 23.72 -10.29 15.28
C SER A 159 22.30 -9.75 15.10
N GLN A 160 22.09 -8.82 14.17
CA GLN A 160 20.75 -8.32 13.85
C GLN A 160 19.83 -9.42 13.32
N SER A 161 20.39 -10.41 12.61
CA SER A 161 19.65 -11.55 12.09
C SER A 161 19.14 -12.44 13.22
N ASP A 162 19.97 -12.77 14.23
CA ASP A 162 19.54 -13.62 15.35
C ASP A 162 18.44 -12.96 16.17
N VAL A 163 18.58 -11.65 16.44
CA VAL A 163 17.56 -10.87 17.16
C VAL A 163 16.27 -10.78 16.33
N SER A 164 16.39 -10.60 15.02
CA SER A 164 15.25 -10.55 14.09
C SER A 164 14.45 -11.85 14.08
N GLU A 165 15.13 -13.00 13.96
CA GLU A 165 14.48 -14.31 13.99
C GLU A 165 13.78 -14.60 15.33
N GLU A 166 14.40 -14.20 16.44
CA GLU A 166 13.78 -14.32 17.75
C GLU A 166 12.56 -13.38 17.89
N LEU A 167 12.65 -12.14 17.40
CA LEU A 167 11.54 -11.20 17.37
C LEU A 167 10.36 -11.71 16.53
N LYS A 168 10.62 -12.30 15.35
CA LYS A 168 9.58 -12.91 14.51
C LYS A 168 8.81 -13.99 15.27
N LYS A 169 9.51 -14.87 15.98
CA LYS A 169 8.88 -15.91 16.81
C LYS A 169 8.04 -15.33 17.94
N VAL A 170 8.57 -14.34 18.66
CA VAL A 170 7.84 -13.70 19.77
C VAL A 170 6.60 -12.96 19.26
N ILE A 171 6.74 -12.15 18.20
CA ILE A 171 5.62 -11.43 17.59
C ILE A 171 4.59 -12.40 17.02
N GLY A 172 5.02 -13.44 16.30
CA GLY A 172 4.12 -14.46 15.76
C GLY A 172 3.36 -15.20 16.86
N GLY A 173 4.02 -15.52 17.98
CA GLY A 173 3.39 -16.09 19.16
C GLY A 173 2.33 -15.17 19.76
N ILE A 174 2.66 -13.90 19.97
CA ILE A 174 1.72 -12.91 20.52
C ILE A 174 0.52 -12.69 19.59
N LEU A 175 0.76 -12.57 18.29
CA LEU A 175 -0.30 -12.31 17.31
C LEU A 175 -1.15 -13.54 16.98
N SER A 176 -0.73 -14.74 17.39
CA SER A 176 -1.57 -15.95 17.31
C SER A 176 -2.70 -15.96 18.35
N GLU A 177 -2.58 -15.17 19.42
CA GLU A 177 -3.63 -14.95 20.41
C GLU A 177 -4.56 -13.80 19.97
N PRO A 178 -5.79 -13.71 20.53
CA PRO A 178 -6.69 -12.59 20.26
C PRO A 178 -6.03 -11.24 20.57
N HIS A 179 -5.99 -10.36 19.57
CA HIS A 179 -5.34 -9.06 19.66
C HIS A 179 -6.23 -7.95 19.08
N ALA A 180 -5.95 -6.71 19.46
CA ALA A 180 -6.65 -5.56 18.90
C ALA A 180 -6.31 -5.41 17.40
N SER A 181 -7.33 -5.20 16.56
CA SER A 181 -7.12 -4.88 15.14
C SER A 181 -6.82 -3.39 14.97
N PHE A 182 -6.07 -3.08 13.92
CA PHE A 182 -5.73 -1.74 13.47
C PHE A 182 -6.21 -1.53 12.04
N GLN A 183 -6.84 -0.39 11.80
CA GLN A 183 -7.27 0.06 10.47
C GLN A 183 -6.84 1.52 10.29
N LEU A 184 -6.09 1.79 9.22
CA LEU A 184 -5.50 3.11 8.97
C LEU A 184 -6.57 4.21 8.88
N GLU A 185 -7.71 3.92 8.23
CA GLU A 185 -8.81 4.88 8.07
C GLU A 185 -9.36 5.38 9.43
N THR A 186 -9.23 4.60 10.51
CA THR A 186 -9.66 5.03 11.85
C THR A 186 -8.75 6.08 12.48
N MET A 187 -7.55 6.30 11.94
CA MET A 187 -6.63 7.34 12.42
C MET A 187 -7.20 8.75 12.23
N THR A 188 -8.10 8.92 11.25
CA THR A 188 -8.84 10.17 11.01
C THR A 188 -9.70 10.60 12.22
N LYS A 189 -10.10 9.65 13.08
CA LYS A 189 -10.91 9.90 14.27
C LYS A 189 -10.08 10.25 15.51
N VAL A 190 -8.75 10.14 15.44
CA VAL A 190 -7.86 10.41 16.57
C VAL A 190 -7.68 11.92 16.72
N SER A 191 -7.94 12.44 17.91
CA SER A 191 -7.78 13.86 18.20
C SER A 191 -6.35 14.33 17.95
N GLY A 192 -6.19 15.40 17.16
CA GLY A 192 -4.89 15.99 16.86
C GLY A 192 -4.22 15.48 15.58
N ILE A 193 -4.80 14.47 14.90
CA ILE A 193 -4.40 14.10 13.54
C ILE A 193 -5.18 14.95 12.55
N ARG A 194 -4.46 15.73 11.74
CA ARG A 194 -5.04 16.43 10.59
C ARG A 194 -4.95 15.54 9.37
N VAL A 195 -6.06 15.39 8.67
CA VAL A 195 -6.10 14.75 7.34
C VAL A 195 -5.94 15.84 6.29
N ASP A 196 -5.04 15.65 5.36
CA ASP A 196 -4.81 16.56 4.23
C ASP A 196 -5.99 16.57 3.26
N GLU A 197 -6.63 15.42 3.04
CA GLU A 197 -7.84 15.27 2.24
C GLU A 197 -9.04 16.12 2.72
N ASP A 198 -9.02 16.56 3.99
CA ASP A 198 -10.06 17.42 4.55
C ASP A 198 -9.94 18.88 4.13
N ASP A 199 -8.81 19.28 3.52
CA ASP A 199 -8.63 20.62 3.02
C ASP A 199 -9.57 20.91 1.83
N THR A 200 -10.05 22.15 1.77
CA THR A 200 -11.00 22.65 0.76
C THR A 200 -10.55 22.40 -0.67
N VAL A 201 -9.25 22.51 -0.93
CA VAL A 201 -8.63 22.30 -2.25
C VAL A 201 -8.81 20.84 -2.70
N PHE A 202 -8.69 19.87 -1.78
CA PHE A 202 -8.88 18.45 -2.06
C PHE A 202 -10.36 18.11 -2.25
N LYS A 203 -11.24 18.70 -1.43
CA LYS A 203 -12.68 18.42 -1.45
C LYS A 203 -13.34 18.75 -2.79
N LYS A 204 -12.95 19.86 -3.43
CA LYS A 204 -13.53 20.27 -4.71
C LYS A 204 -13.15 19.32 -5.84
N GLY A 205 -11.85 19.02 -5.99
CA GLY A 205 -11.37 18.07 -6.99
C GLY A 205 -11.94 16.66 -6.79
N LYS A 206 -12.00 16.18 -5.54
CA LYS A 206 -12.62 14.90 -5.19
C LYS A 206 -14.12 14.87 -5.52
N SER A 207 -14.86 15.94 -5.21
CA SER A 207 -16.29 16.05 -5.53
C SER A 207 -16.56 15.99 -7.02
N ASP A 208 -15.77 16.67 -7.85
CA ASP A 208 -15.94 16.62 -9.30
C ASP A 208 -15.56 15.26 -9.89
N ALA A 209 -14.52 14.62 -9.35
CA ALA A 209 -14.17 13.24 -9.71
C ALA A 209 -15.28 12.24 -9.34
N MET A 210 -15.90 12.40 -8.17
CA MET A 210 -17.04 11.58 -7.75
C MET A 210 -18.24 11.69 -8.68
N LYS A 211 -18.52 12.87 -9.26
CA LYS A 211 -19.61 13.01 -10.26
C LYS A 211 -19.37 12.11 -11.48
N ILE A 212 -18.12 11.95 -11.90
CA ILE A 212 -17.75 11.08 -13.02
C ILE A 212 -17.91 9.62 -12.63
N VAL A 213 -17.40 9.24 -11.46
CA VAL A 213 -17.46 7.87 -10.94
C VAL A 213 -18.91 7.42 -10.74
N ASN A 214 -19.79 8.31 -10.28
CA ASN A 214 -21.22 8.02 -10.13
C ASN A 214 -21.91 7.69 -11.47
N LEU A 215 -21.41 8.20 -12.61
CA LEU A 215 -21.94 7.81 -13.93
C LEU A 215 -21.52 6.40 -14.34
N LEU A 216 -20.40 5.91 -13.80
CA LEU A 216 -19.84 4.60 -14.10
C LEU A 216 -20.30 3.52 -13.11
N GLN A 217 -20.72 3.93 -11.91
CA GLN A 217 -21.03 3.03 -10.81
C GLN A 217 -22.17 2.06 -11.18
N GLY A 218 -21.94 0.77 -10.93
CA GLY A 218 -22.91 -0.30 -11.24
C GLY A 218 -22.93 -0.74 -12.70
N MET A 219 -22.12 -0.14 -13.57
CA MET A 219 -21.91 -0.63 -14.92
C MET A 219 -20.79 -1.67 -14.95
N ASP A 220 -20.96 -2.68 -15.78
CA ASP A 220 -19.91 -3.64 -16.12
C ASP A 220 -18.75 -2.91 -16.81
N VAL A 221 -17.53 -3.08 -16.30
CA VAL A 221 -16.32 -2.42 -16.81
C VAL A 221 -16.11 -2.65 -18.30
N SER A 222 -16.49 -3.82 -18.81
CA SER A 222 -16.39 -4.14 -20.24
C SER A 222 -17.26 -3.24 -21.13
N LYS A 223 -18.36 -2.69 -20.59
CA LYS A 223 -19.34 -1.87 -21.31
C LYS A 223 -19.08 -0.38 -21.19
N ILE A 224 -18.26 0.05 -20.24
CA ILE A 224 -17.99 1.48 -19.96
C ILE A 224 -17.45 2.18 -21.22
N LYS A 225 -16.48 1.58 -21.91
CA LYS A 225 -15.88 2.18 -23.11
C LYS A 225 -16.89 2.32 -24.23
N ASP A 226 -17.72 1.30 -24.47
CA ASP A 226 -18.71 1.35 -25.54
C ASP A 226 -19.82 2.38 -25.25
N ALA A 227 -20.18 2.57 -23.98
CA ALA A 227 -21.19 3.56 -23.58
C ALA A 227 -20.67 5.02 -23.58
N PHE A 228 -19.46 5.25 -23.07
CA PHE A 228 -18.97 6.62 -22.81
C PHE A 228 -17.80 7.05 -23.69
N LEU A 229 -17.10 6.13 -24.34
CA LEU A 229 -15.92 6.40 -25.15
C LEU A 229 -16.06 5.73 -26.53
N PRO A 230 -17.12 6.07 -27.32
CA PRO A 230 -17.44 5.37 -28.56
C PRO A 230 -16.30 5.40 -29.59
N CYS A 231 -15.50 6.47 -29.59
CA CYS A 231 -14.33 6.59 -30.45
C CYS A 231 -13.21 5.62 -30.07
N GLN A 232 -13.05 5.30 -28.77
CA GLN A 232 -12.02 4.42 -28.19
C GLN A 232 -12.52 2.99 -27.93
N GLY A 233 -13.81 2.73 -28.07
CA GLY A 233 -14.42 1.40 -28.03
C GLY A 233 -14.31 0.68 -29.37
N GLN A 234 -15.43 0.11 -29.84
CA GLN A 234 -15.48 -0.69 -31.07
C GLN A 234 -14.86 -0.04 -32.30
N LEU A 235 -15.04 1.29 -32.49
CA LEU A 235 -14.48 2.00 -33.64
C LEU A 235 -12.95 1.91 -33.66
N TRP A 236 -12.28 2.13 -32.52
CA TRP A 236 -10.83 2.02 -32.42
C TRP A 236 -10.35 0.58 -32.56
N HIS A 237 -11.04 -0.38 -31.95
CA HIS A 237 -10.71 -1.80 -32.09
C HIS A 237 -10.77 -2.26 -33.56
N LYS A 238 -11.85 -1.92 -34.27
CA LYS A 238 -12.00 -2.22 -35.69
C LYS A 238 -10.93 -1.52 -36.53
N TRP A 239 -10.65 -0.25 -36.25
CA TRP A 239 -9.60 0.51 -36.93
C TRP A 239 -8.24 -0.17 -36.78
N CYS A 240 -7.83 -0.51 -35.54
CA CYS A 240 -6.56 -1.18 -35.27
C CYS A 240 -6.45 -2.55 -35.96
N ARG A 241 -7.53 -3.33 -35.99
CA ARG A 241 -7.57 -4.62 -36.68
C ARG A 241 -7.34 -4.45 -38.19
N ILE A 242 -8.09 -3.55 -38.83
CA ILE A 242 -7.96 -3.30 -40.28
C ILE A 242 -6.59 -2.71 -40.60
N ASN A 243 -6.09 -1.79 -39.77
CA ASN A 243 -4.77 -1.20 -39.93
C ASN A 243 -3.66 -2.26 -39.84
N LYS A 244 -3.80 -3.25 -38.95
CA LYS A 244 -2.86 -4.39 -38.88
C LYS A 244 -2.95 -5.27 -40.13
N GLU A 245 -4.16 -5.54 -40.61
CA GLU A 245 -4.38 -6.35 -41.83
C GLU A 245 -3.82 -5.71 -43.10
N LEU A 246 -3.72 -4.37 -43.17
CA LEU A 246 -3.06 -3.66 -44.28
C LEU A 246 -1.59 -4.07 -44.48
N TYR A 247 -0.93 -4.57 -43.44
CA TYR A 247 0.46 -5.03 -43.50
C TYR A 247 0.58 -6.55 -43.77
N HIS A 248 -0.54 -7.25 -43.94
CA HIS A 248 -0.59 -8.70 -44.15
C HIS A 248 -1.46 -9.10 -45.36
N LEU A 249 -1.52 -8.22 -46.37
CA LEU A 249 -2.31 -8.44 -47.59
C LEU A 249 -1.84 -9.69 -48.34
N LYS A 250 -2.79 -10.45 -48.92
CA LYS A 250 -2.52 -11.66 -49.69
C LYS A 250 -3.42 -11.70 -50.93
N GLY A 251 -2.92 -12.12 -52.08
CA GLY A 251 -3.72 -12.18 -53.32
C GLY A 251 -3.76 -10.85 -54.07
N HIS A 252 -4.95 -10.28 -54.33
CA HIS A 252 -5.11 -9.05 -55.11
C HIS A 252 -4.79 -7.79 -54.26
N ILE A 253 -3.51 -7.59 -53.98
CA ILE A 253 -2.97 -6.60 -53.04
C ILE A 253 -3.57 -5.20 -53.23
N GLU A 254 -3.60 -4.68 -54.45
CA GLU A 254 -4.02 -3.30 -54.70
C GLU A 254 -5.53 -3.09 -54.46
N LYS A 255 -6.36 -4.07 -54.84
CA LYS A 255 -7.80 -4.03 -54.61
C LYS A 255 -8.12 -4.14 -53.12
N GLU A 256 -7.49 -5.08 -52.41
CA GLU A 256 -7.67 -5.25 -50.96
C GLU A 256 -7.20 -4.02 -50.19
N LYS A 257 -6.07 -3.45 -50.57
CA LYS A 257 -5.54 -2.21 -49.97
C LYS A 257 -6.53 -1.07 -50.10
N CYS A 258 -7.02 -0.81 -51.31
CA CYS A 258 -8.00 0.25 -51.57
C CYS A 258 -9.28 0.06 -50.76
N GLN A 259 -9.81 -1.17 -50.66
CA GLN A 259 -10.99 -1.47 -49.84
C GLN A 259 -10.75 -1.18 -48.34
N LYS A 260 -9.64 -1.66 -47.79
CA LYS A 260 -9.30 -1.42 -46.37
C LYS A 260 -9.08 0.07 -46.08
N GLU A 261 -8.45 0.81 -46.98
CA GLU A 261 -8.29 2.27 -46.86
C GLU A 261 -9.65 3.00 -46.85
N GLN A 262 -10.59 2.56 -47.69
CA GLN A 262 -11.97 3.08 -47.67
C GLN A 262 -12.68 2.77 -46.34
N GLU A 263 -12.51 1.56 -45.80
CA GLU A 263 -13.06 1.20 -44.49
C GLU A 263 -12.48 2.05 -43.35
N LEU A 264 -11.16 2.29 -43.34
CA LEU A 264 -10.51 3.16 -42.35
C LEU A 264 -11.02 4.60 -42.46
N MET A 265 -11.20 5.12 -43.68
CA MET A 265 -11.82 6.43 -43.89
C MET A 265 -13.26 6.48 -43.37
N GLN A 266 -14.05 5.44 -43.58
CA GLN A 266 -15.42 5.39 -43.06
C GLN A 266 -15.43 5.40 -41.53
N ILE A 267 -14.59 4.57 -40.89
CA ILE A 267 -14.46 4.56 -39.42
C ILE A 267 -14.05 5.94 -38.90
N ARG A 268 -13.16 6.65 -39.61
CA ARG A 268 -12.77 8.01 -39.23
C ARG A 268 -13.95 8.98 -39.30
N ARG A 269 -14.80 8.89 -40.32
CA ARG A 269 -16.03 9.70 -40.40
C ARG A 269 -16.96 9.38 -39.24
N ASP A 270 -17.14 8.10 -38.93
CA ASP A 270 -17.99 7.66 -37.81
C ASP A 270 -17.45 8.15 -36.45
N GLN A 271 -16.13 8.19 -36.27
CA GLN A 271 -15.50 8.81 -35.09
C GLN A 271 -15.75 10.33 -35.02
N CYS A 272 -15.71 11.03 -36.16
CA CYS A 272 -15.97 12.46 -36.22
C CYS A 272 -17.44 12.82 -35.96
N THR A 273 -18.38 11.94 -36.28
CA THR A 273 -19.82 12.15 -36.03
C THR A 273 -20.25 11.70 -34.64
N ALA A 274 -19.43 10.91 -33.93
CA ALA A 274 -19.73 10.46 -32.59
C ALA A 274 -19.90 11.63 -31.61
N SER A 275 -21.01 11.64 -30.86
CA SER A 275 -21.28 12.67 -29.88
C SER A 275 -20.34 12.58 -28.68
N CYS A 276 -19.93 13.73 -28.15
CA CYS A 276 -19.24 13.79 -26.86
C CYS A 276 -20.16 13.27 -25.76
N SER A 277 -19.75 12.20 -25.08
CA SER A 277 -20.53 11.58 -24.01
C SER A 277 -20.68 12.50 -22.81
N GLU A 278 -21.70 12.27 -21.98
CA GLU A 278 -21.90 13.06 -20.76
C GLU A 278 -20.69 12.97 -19.82
N LEU A 279 -20.07 11.80 -19.72
CA LEU A 279 -18.83 11.60 -18.98
C LEU A 279 -17.72 12.53 -19.46
N MET A 280 -17.48 12.59 -20.78
CA MET A 280 -16.43 13.44 -21.33
C MET A 280 -16.76 14.93 -21.19
N LYS A 281 -18.04 15.31 -21.31
CA LYS A 281 -18.49 16.70 -21.05
C LYS A 281 -18.21 17.10 -19.60
N LEU A 282 -18.54 16.26 -18.63
CA LEU A 282 -18.24 16.52 -17.21
C LEU A 282 -16.74 16.59 -16.94
N PHE A 283 -15.96 15.68 -17.53
CA PHE A 283 -14.50 15.68 -17.39
C PHE A 283 -13.88 16.97 -17.95
N ILE A 284 -14.25 17.37 -19.17
CA ILE A 284 -13.78 18.61 -19.79
C ILE A 284 -14.20 19.83 -18.97
N LYS A 285 -15.48 19.89 -18.55
CA LYS A 285 -16.00 20.98 -17.71
C LYS A 285 -15.22 21.12 -16.41
N SER A 286 -14.89 20.01 -15.75
CA SER A 286 -14.11 20.00 -14.51
C SER A 286 -12.70 20.55 -14.77
N LEU A 287 -12.01 20.07 -15.82
CA LEU A 287 -10.69 20.58 -16.20
C LEU A 287 -10.67 22.05 -16.62
N SER A 288 -11.75 22.56 -17.21
CA SER A 288 -11.83 23.96 -17.63
C SER A 288 -12.14 24.91 -16.48
N SER A 289 -12.85 24.46 -15.44
CA SER A 289 -13.37 25.33 -14.37
C SER A 289 -12.53 25.35 -13.08
N LEU A 290 -11.68 24.34 -12.88
CA LEU A 290 -10.85 24.23 -11.68
C LEU A 290 -9.56 25.10 -11.77
N PRO A 291 -9.08 25.69 -10.66
CA PRO A 291 -7.72 26.25 -10.55
C PRO A 291 -6.62 25.18 -10.75
N SER A 292 -5.37 25.59 -10.98
CA SER A 292 -4.26 24.67 -11.32
C SER A 292 -4.09 23.52 -10.32
N THR A 293 -4.02 23.82 -9.02
CA THR A 293 -3.83 22.82 -7.97
C THR A 293 -5.02 21.86 -7.86
N ASP A 294 -6.25 22.39 -7.93
CA ASP A 294 -7.48 21.58 -7.92
C ASP A 294 -7.56 20.64 -9.12
N LYS A 295 -7.03 21.04 -10.30
CA LYS A 295 -6.98 20.16 -11.48
C LYS A 295 -6.11 18.95 -11.25
N GLU A 296 -4.93 19.13 -10.65
CA GLU A 296 -4.02 18.02 -10.34
C GLU A 296 -4.69 17.03 -9.39
N TYR A 297 -5.35 17.52 -8.34
CA TYR A 297 -6.11 16.68 -7.43
C TYR A 297 -7.30 16.01 -8.09
N PHE A 298 -8.07 16.72 -8.91
CA PHE A 298 -9.18 16.15 -9.67
C PHE A 298 -8.73 15.00 -10.56
N LEU A 299 -7.63 15.18 -11.31
CA LEU A 299 -7.06 14.12 -12.15
C LEU A 299 -6.62 12.93 -11.30
N LYS A 300 -5.95 13.19 -10.17
CA LYS A 300 -5.47 12.12 -9.29
C LYS A 300 -6.63 11.34 -8.64
N TRP A 301 -7.66 12.03 -8.16
CA TRP A 301 -8.87 11.41 -7.63
C TRP A 301 -9.63 10.63 -8.69
N THR A 302 -9.74 11.18 -9.90
CA THR A 302 -10.39 10.48 -11.02
C THR A 302 -9.68 9.16 -11.32
N GLN A 303 -8.35 9.15 -11.36
CA GLN A 303 -7.56 7.94 -11.49
C GLN A 303 -7.86 6.95 -10.36
N ILE A 304 -7.67 7.37 -9.10
CA ILE A 304 -7.83 6.50 -7.91
C ILE A 304 -9.23 5.88 -7.87
N LEU A 305 -10.26 6.67 -8.12
CA LEU A 305 -11.65 6.21 -8.00
C LEU A 305 -12.05 5.30 -9.18
N ILE A 306 -11.59 5.57 -10.40
CA ILE A 306 -11.83 4.68 -11.55
C ILE A 306 -11.07 3.36 -11.39
N ASP A 307 -9.82 3.40 -10.94
CA ASP A 307 -9.05 2.19 -10.63
C ASP A 307 -9.79 1.35 -9.58
N ALA A 308 -10.32 1.98 -8.52
CA ALA A 308 -11.11 1.32 -7.49
C ALA A 308 -12.39 0.66 -8.04
N LEU A 309 -13.10 1.29 -8.99
CA LEU A 309 -14.28 0.70 -9.62
C LEU A 309 -13.96 -0.60 -10.39
N SER A 310 -12.77 -0.67 -10.97
CA SER A 310 -12.36 -1.79 -11.85
C SER A 310 -11.54 -2.87 -11.15
N THR A 311 -11.20 -2.69 -9.87
CA THR A 311 -10.23 -3.56 -9.19
C THR A 311 -10.70 -5.02 -9.08
N ASP A 312 -11.97 -5.23 -8.73
CA ASP A 312 -12.53 -6.59 -8.61
C ASP A 312 -12.66 -7.26 -9.99
N ASP A 313 -13.15 -6.53 -11.00
CA ASP A 313 -13.26 -7.04 -12.38
C ASP A 313 -11.87 -7.39 -12.94
N LEU A 314 -10.88 -6.52 -12.76
CA LEU A 314 -9.51 -6.75 -13.22
C LEU A 314 -8.89 -7.98 -12.55
N THR A 315 -9.12 -8.16 -11.25
CA THR A 315 -8.65 -9.35 -10.53
C THR A 315 -9.26 -10.62 -11.12
N SER A 316 -10.56 -10.61 -11.45
CA SER A 316 -11.22 -11.76 -12.09
C SER A 316 -10.68 -12.06 -13.50
N ILE A 317 -10.39 -11.01 -14.28
CA ILE A 317 -9.83 -11.12 -15.63
C ILE A 317 -8.41 -11.72 -15.57
N LEU A 318 -7.57 -11.23 -14.66
CA LEU A 318 -6.20 -11.75 -14.48
C LEU A 318 -6.21 -13.21 -14.03
N GLN A 319 -7.11 -13.59 -13.12
CA GLN A 319 -7.25 -14.98 -12.71
C GLN A 319 -7.66 -15.88 -13.89
N SER A 320 -8.66 -15.47 -14.67
CA SER A 320 -9.08 -16.23 -15.85
C SER A 320 -7.96 -16.34 -16.88
N TYR A 321 -7.16 -15.28 -17.05
CA TYR A 321 -5.98 -15.28 -17.91
C TYR A 321 -4.94 -16.29 -17.40
N ASP A 322 -4.62 -16.30 -16.11
CA ASP A 322 -3.63 -17.21 -15.51
C ASP A 322 -4.09 -18.68 -15.57
N GLU A 323 -5.37 -18.94 -15.36
CA GLU A 323 -5.99 -20.26 -15.54
C GLU A 323 -5.84 -20.73 -16.99
N LYS A 324 -6.19 -19.89 -17.97
CA LYS A 324 -6.04 -20.19 -19.39
C LYS A 324 -4.58 -20.39 -19.78
N TRP A 325 -3.68 -19.59 -19.24
CA TRP A 325 -2.25 -19.76 -19.47
C TRP A 325 -1.73 -21.08 -18.92
N SER A 326 -2.20 -21.49 -17.75
CA SER A 326 -1.88 -22.78 -17.14
C SER A 326 -2.38 -23.96 -17.99
N GLU A 327 -3.61 -23.88 -18.54
CA GLU A 327 -4.13 -24.85 -19.50
C GLU A 327 -3.23 -24.96 -20.75
N VAL A 328 -2.86 -23.82 -21.35
CA VAL A 328 -1.98 -23.78 -22.53
C VAL A 328 -0.60 -24.37 -22.23
N LEU A 329 -0.03 -24.09 -21.06
CA LEU A 329 1.25 -24.68 -20.63
C LEU A 329 1.15 -26.20 -20.43
N ALA A 330 0.03 -26.70 -19.90
CA ALA A 330 -0.19 -28.13 -19.75
C ALA A 330 -0.29 -28.83 -21.11
N LEU A 331 -1.00 -28.24 -22.07
CA LEU A 331 -1.10 -28.76 -23.44
C LEU A 331 0.27 -28.86 -24.12
N LYS A 332 1.09 -27.81 -24.03
CA LYS A 332 2.45 -27.81 -24.59
C LYS A 332 3.33 -28.93 -24.02
N LYS A 333 3.22 -29.20 -22.71
CA LYS A 333 3.98 -30.28 -22.06
C LYS A 333 3.46 -31.67 -22.42
N GLY A 334 2.16 -31.80 -22.69
CA GLY A 334 1.55 -33.05 -23.13
C GLY A 334 1.87 -33.42 -24.58
N GLU A 335 2.18 -32.44 -25.43
CA GLU A 335 2.62 -32.66 -26.82
C GLU A 335 4.11 -33.04 -26.94
N GLU A 336 4.90 -32.89 -25.87
CA GLU A 336 6.33 -33.24 -25.81
C GLU A 336 6.61 -34.64 -25.20
N ALA A 337 5.57 -35.41 -24.84
CA ALA A 337 5.65 -36.76 -24.27
C ALA A 337 5.21 -37.85 -25.26
#